data_AF-A0A2N2M659-F1
#
_entry.id   AF-A0A2N2M659-F1
#
_cell.length_a   1.000
_cell.length_b   1.000
_cell.length_c   1.000
_cell.angle_alpha   90.00
_cell.angle_beta   90.00
_cell.angle_gamma   90.00
#
_symmetry.space_group_name_H-M   'P 1'
#
loop_
_entity.id
_entity.type
_entity.pdbx_description
1 polymer ?
#
loop_
_entity_poly.entity_id
_entity_poly.type
_entity_poly.pdbx_seq_one_letter_code
_entity_poly.pdbx_strand_id
1 'polypeptide(L)' 'MLWILTALSIAGVILNVKKKRLGFAFWIFSNAAWAIINFKSGMIEQGALFVVYFALAIWGLVSWKATESIP' A
#
# COMPACT_ATOMS: atom_id res chain seq x y z
N MET A 1 13.83 -3.78 13.29
CA MET A 1 12.39 -3.46 13.22
C MET A 1 11.97 -2.92 11.84
N LEU A 2 12.70 -1.95 11.26
CA LEU A 2 12.41 -1.38 9.93
C LEU A 2 12.45 -2.40 8.78
N TRP A 3 13.34 -3.40 8.84
CA TRP A 3 13.48 -4.43 7.80
C TRP A 3 12.25 -5.34 7.63
N ILE A 4 11.47 -5.55 8.69
CA ILE A 4 10.22 -6.34 8.62
C ILE A 4 9.15 -5.54 7.84
N LEU A 5 9.07 -4.22 8.08
CA LEU A 5 8.20 -3.31 7.32
C LEU A 5 8.60 -3.20 5.86
N THR A 6 9.91 -3.19 5.57
CA THR A 6 10.43 -3.25 4.20
C THR A 6 10.03 -4.56 3.52
N ALA A 7 10.19 -5.70 4.19
CA ALA A 7 9.80 -7.01 3.66
C ALA A 7 8.29 -7.11 3.39
N LEU A 8 7.45 -6.56 4.27
CA LEU A 8 5.99 -6.46 4.06
C LEU A 8 5.64 -5.58 2.86
N SER A 9 6.34 -4.46 2.67
CA SER A 9 6.12 -3.57 1.52
C SER A 9 6.49 -4.26 0.20
N ILE A 10 7.60 -5.01 0.18
CA ILE A 10 8.02 -5.81 -0.98
C ILE A 10 6.99 -6.92 -1.28
N ALA A 11 6.50 -7.62 -0.25
CA ALA A 11 5.46 -8.63 -0.42
C ALA A 11 4.14 -8.05 -0.98
N GLY A 12 3.75 -6.86 -0.53
CA GLY A 12 2.60 -6.12 -1.06
C GLY A 12 2.74 -5.75 -2.54
N VAL A 13 3.94 -5.36 -2.97
CA VAL A 13 4.26 -5.10 -4.39
C VAL A 13 4.18 -6.39 -5.21
N ILE A 14 4.76 -7.50 -4.72
CA ILE A 14 4.70 -8.81 -5.40
C ILE A 14 3.23 -9.27 -5.56
N LEU A 15 2.39 -9.04 -4.56
CA LEU A 15 0.95 -9.37 -4.62
C LEU A 15 0.16 -8.46 -5.59
N ASN A 16 0.51 -7.17 -5.67
CA ASN A 16 -0.05 -6.25 -6.67
C ASN A 16 0.36 -6.67 -8.10
N VAL A 17 1.61 -7.09 -8.31
CA VAL A 17 2.08 -7.64 -9.60
C VAL A 17 1.33 -8.93 -9.97
N LYS A 18 1.00 -9.76 -8.97
CA LYS A 18 0.18 -10.97 -9.16
C LYS A 18 -1.32 -10.69 -9.35
N LYS A 19 -1.74 -9.42 -9.54
CA LYS A 19 -3.13 -8.98 -9.77
C LYS A 19 -4.14 -9.50 -8.73
N LYS A 20 -3.69 -9.78 -7.49
CA LYS A 20 -4.60 -10.22 -6.42
C LYS A 20 -5.14 -9.00 -5.68
N ARG A 21 -6.47 -8.87 -5.59
CA ARG A 21 -7.17 -7.80 -4.85
C ARG A 21 -6.69 -7.65 -3.39
N LEU A 22 -6.17 -8.72 -2.78
CA LEU A 22 -5.55 -8.71 -1.46
C LEU A 22 -4.33 -7.78 -1.36
N GLY A 23 -3.58 -7.56 -2.45
CA GLY A 23 -2.43 -6.65 -2.48
C GLY A 23 -2.81 -5.22 -2.11
N PHE A 24 -3.98 -4.75 -2.55
CA PHE A 24 -4.51 -3.44 -2.16
C PHE A 24 -4.83 -3.35 -0.67
N ALA A 25 -5.35 -4.41 -0.05
CA ALA A 25 -5.62 -4.40 1.40
C ALA A 25 -4.33 -4.25 2.23
N PHE A 26 -3.26 -4.95 1.82
CA PHE A 26 -1.93 -4.80 2.45
C PHE A 26 -1.34 -3.40 2.23
N TRP A 27 -1.52 -2.84 1.02
CA TRP A 27 -1.08 -1.49 0.70
C TRP A 27 -1.81 -0.42 1.51
N ILE A 28 -3.13 -0.52 1.66
CA ILE A 28 -3.94 0.37 2.49
C ILE A 28 -3.40 0.37 3.93
N PHE A 29 -3.21 -0.81 4.53
CA PHE A 29 -2.74 -0.90 5.91
C PHE A 29 -1.30 -0.36 6.08
N SER A 30 -0.40 -0.74 5.17
CA SER A 30 1.00 -0.34 5.23
C SER A 30 1.19 1.16 5.02
N ASN A 31 0.48 1.74 4.03
CA ASN A 31 0.56 3.17 3.75
C ASN A 31 -0.04 4.00 4.88
N ALA A 32 -1.14 3.55 5.51
CA ALA A 32 -1.70 4.22 6.68
C ALA A 32 -0.72 4.21 7.87
N ALA A 33 -0.10 3.06 8.16
CA ALA A 33 0.87 2.95 9.24
C ALA A 33 2.10 3.85 9.00
N TRP A 34 2.62 3.88 7.77
CA TRP A 34 3.75 4.73 7.42
C TRP A 34 3.41 6.22 7.43
N ALA A 35 2.20 6.62 7.02
CA ALA A 35 1.76 8.00 7.14
C ALA A 35 1.79 8.46 8.61
N ILE A 36 1.22 7.66 9.53
CA ILE A 36 1.19 7.97 10.97
C ILE A 36 2.60 8.08 11.55
N ILE A 37 3.50 7.13 11.23
CA ILE A 37 4.89 7.15 11.72
C ILE A 37 5.63 8.39 11.20
N ASN A 38 5.51 8.71 9.92
CA ASN A 38 6.20 9.85 9.32
C ASN A 38 5.73 11.19 9.90
N PHE A 39 4.42 11.37 10.09
CA PHE A 39 3.91 12.58 10.75
C PHE A 39 4.39 12.69 12.20
N LYS A 40 4.45 11.57 12.96
CA LYS A 40 4.98 11.58 14.33
C LYS A 40 6.48 11.89 14.39
N SER A 41 7.24 11.53 13.36
CA SER A 41 8.67 11.80 13.26
C SER A 41 8.99 13.20 12.67
N GLY A 42 7.97 14.02 12.38
CA GLY A 42 8.15 15.34 11.78
C GLY A 42 8.49 15.33 10.28
N MET A 43 8.43 14.16 9.63
CA MET A 43 8.67 14.00 8.19
C MET A 43 7.38 14.23 7.41
N ILE A 44 6.96 15.49 7.27
CA ILE A 44 5.67 15.86 6.70
C ILE A 44 5.55 15.46 5.22
N GLU A 45 6.64 15.59 4.45
CA GLU A 45 6.67 15.27 3.02
C GLU A 45 6.47 13.77 2.78
N GLN A 46 7.15 12.93 3.57
CA GLN A 46 6.96 11.47 3.51
C GLN A 46 5.58 11.08 4.01
N GLY A 47 5.08 11.71 5.08
CA GLY A 47 3.72 11.49 5.57
C GLY A 47 2.66 11.77 4.49
N ALA A 48 2.75 12.93 3.83
CA ALA A 48 1.86 13.32 2.74
C ALA A 48 1.93 12.34 1.56
N LEU A 49 3.14 11.89 1.18
CA LEU A 49 3.33 10.89 0.13
C LEU A 49 2.60 9.58 0.46
N PHE A 50 2.72 9.08 1.70
CA PHE A 50 2.05 7.85 2.11
C PHE A 50 0.53 8.01 2.22
N VAL A 51 0.01 9.20 2.51
CA VAL A 51 -1.43 9.50 2.41
C VAL A 51 -1.91 9.42 0.96
N VAL A 52 -1.15 9.96 0.01
CA VAL A 52 -1.48 9.83 -1.42
C VAL A 52 -1.47 8.36 -1.85
N TYR A 53 -0.47 7.58 -1.42
CA TYR A 53 -0.41 6.15 -1.72
C TYR A 53 -1.54 5.35 -1.08
N PHE A 54 -1.97 5.73 0.13
CA PHE A 54 -3.16 5.18 0.76
C PHE A 54 -4.41 5.43 -0.10
N ALA A 55 -4.62 6.67 -0.55
CA ALA A 55 -5.75 7.02 -1.40
C ALA A 55 -5.70 6.27 -2.75
N LEU A 56 -4.53 6.17 -3.38
CA LEU A 56 -4.32 5.40 -4.60
C LEU A 56 -4.58 3.90 -4.39
N ALA A 57 -4.26 3.35 -3.21
CA ALA A 57 -4.56 1.95 -2.91
C ALA A 57 -6.07 1.70 -2.77
N ILE A 58 -6.81 2.63 -2.17
CA ILE A 58 -8.29 2.58 -2.12
C ILE A 58 -8.87 2.70 -3.52
N TRP A 59 -8.39 3.68 -4.30
CA TRP A 59 -8.86 3.84 -5.68
C TRP A 59 -8.53 2.59 -6.50
N GLY A 60 -7.32 2.04 -6.37
CA GLY A 60 -6.94 0.76 -6.98
C GLY A 60 -7.93 -0.35 -6.61
N LEU A 61 -8.23 -0.53 -5.32
CA LEU A 61 -9.20 -1.54 -4.85
C LEU A 61 -10.61 -1.37 -5.48
N VAL A 62 -11.11 -0.12 -5.55
CA VAL A 62 -12.47 0.19 -6.05
C VAL A 62 -12.54 0.14 -7.58
N SER A 63 -11.52 0.65 -8.27
CA SER A 63 -11.44 0.69 -9.74
C SER A 63 -11.09 -0.67 -10.35
N TRP A 64 -10.50 -1.57 -9.57
CA TRP A 64 -10.22 -2.94 -10.00
C TRP A 64 -11.51 -3.76 -10.11
N LYS A 65 -12.27 -3.53 -11.19
CA LYS A 65 -13.25 -4.49 -11.69
C LYS A 65 -12.50 -5.78 -12.01
N ALA A 66 -13.03 -6.92 -11.55
CA ALA A 66 -12.44 -8.22 -11.75
C ALA A 66 -12.50 -8.60 -13.23
N THR A 67 -11.63 -8.01 -14.05
CA THR A 67 -11.41 -8.50 -15.40
C THR A 67 -10.32 -9.56 -15.34
N GLU A 68 -10.80 -10.79 -15.42
CA GLU A 68 -10.11 -12.01 -15.83
C GLU A 68 -9.04 -12.56 -14.87
N SER A 69 -9.46 -13.58 -14.12
CA SER A 69 -8.70 -14.81 -14.01
C SER A 69 -8.25 -15.22 -15.42
N ILE A 70 -6.99 -14.93 -15.74
CA ILE A 70 -6.33 -15.50 -16.91
C ILE A 70 -6.33 -17.02 -16.67
N PRO A 71 -6.88 -17.84 -17.60
CA PRO A 71 -6.94 -19.30 -17.48
C PRO A 71 -5.54 -19.93 -17.38
#